data_AF-A0A8S3E5N5-F1
#
_entry.id   AF-A0A8S3E5N5-F1
#
_cell.length_a   1.000
_cell.length_b   1.000
_cell.length_c   1.000
_cell.angle_alpha   90.00
_cell.angle_beta   90.00
_cell.angle_gamma   90.00
#
_symmetry.space_group_name_H-M   'P 1'
#
loop_
_entity.id
_entity.type
_entity.pdbx_description
1 polymer ?
#
loop_
_entity_poly.entity_id
_entity_poly.type
_entity_poly.pdbx_seq_one_letter_code
_entity_poly.pdbx_strand_id
1 'polypeptide(L)'
;MKIYYDHHLKHIADQLQPDDWILIHNESRKKFQLRWLRPYKIMKFCLLGTYQLEDVKDQLNLDLVHRDMLKRAYFDYMPTQQWYKPSRRKQK
;
A
#
# COMPACT_ATOMS: atom_id res chain seq x y z
N MET A 1 -32.06 -17.20 -1.04
CA MET A 1 -30.96 -18.00 -0.45
C MET A 1 -29.74 -17.11 -0.31
N LYS A 2 -29.07 -17.18 0.85
CA LYS A 2 -27.95 -16.34 1.29
C LYS A 2 -26.74 -16.47 0.35
N ILE A 3 -26.20 -15.33 -0.08
CA ILE A 3 -24.90 -15.24 -0.75
C ILE A 3 -23.87 -15.48 0.35
N TYR A 4 -23.26 -16.66 0.36
CA TYR A 4 -22.14 -16.97 1.23
C TYR A 4 -20.93 -16.20 0.70
N TYR A 5 -20.53 -15.12 1.39
CA TYR A 5 -19.14 -14.73 1.32
C TYR A 5 -18.34 -15.85 1.96
N ASP A 6 -17.55 -16.48 1.11
CA ASP A 6 -16.73 -17.64 1.41
C ASP A 6 -15.85 -17.36 2.63
N HIS A 7 -16.18 -18.00 3.76
CA HIS A 7 -15.44 -17.93 5.03
C HIS A 7 -14.10 -18.69 4.96
N HIS A 8 -13.63 -19.09 3.77
CA HIS A 8 -12.44 -19.90 3.54
C HIS A 8 -11.16 -19.14 3.14
N LEU A 9 -11.05 -17.82 3.36
CA LEU A 9 -9.74 -17.16 3.32
C LEU A 9 -8.98 -17.36 4.64
N LYS A 10 -8.64 -18.61 4.94
CA LYS A 10 -7.55 -18.96 5.85
C LYS A 10 -6.21 -18.56 5.19
N HIS A 11 -5.85 -17.30 5.31
CA HIS A 11 -4.45 -16.88 5.34
C HIS A 11 -4.27 -15.83 6.43
N ILE A 12 -4.02 -16.36 7.63
CA ILE A 12 -3.61 -15.66 8.86
C ILE A 12 -2.20 -15.02 8.72
N ALA A 13 -1.55 -15.11 7.56
CA ALA A 13 -0.26 -14.47 7.30
C ALA A 13 -0.47 -13.03 6.79
N ASP A 14 -0.24 -12.06 7.68
CA ASP A 14 -0.22 -10.60 7.47
C ASP A 14 -1.56 -9.92 7.15
N GLN A 15 -2.46 -9.89 8.14
CA GLN A 15 -3.40 -8.77 8.22
C GLN A 15 -2.59 -7.50 8.52
N LEU A 16 -2.45 -6.64 7.52
CA LEU A 16 -1.83 -5.33 7.69
C LEU A 16 -2.75 -4.46 8.55
N GLN A 17 -2.22 -3.89 9.62
CA GLN A 17 -2.97 -3.06 10.54
C GLN A 17 -2.87 -1.57 10.16
N PRO A 18 -3.84 -0.74 10.58
CA PRO A 18 -3.62 0.70 10.65
C PRO A 18 -2.29 1.00 11.37
N ASP A 19 -1.61 2.04 10.93
CA ASP A 19 -0.27 2.43 11.36
C ASP A 19 0.91 1.53 10.95
N ASP A 20 0.68 0.36 10.33
CA ASP A 20 1.78 -0.42 9.74
C ASP A 20 2.40 0.31 8.55
N TRP A 21 3.72 0.18 8.42
CA TRP A 21 4.48 0.64 7.28
C TRP A 21 4.52 -0.41 6.17
N ILE A 22 4.25 0.03 4.94
CA ILE A 22 4.15 -0.82 3.76
C ILE A 22 4.84 -0.18 2.56
N LEU A 23 5.26 -1.01 1.62
CA LEU A 23 5.78 -0.62 0.32
C LEU A 23 4.78 -1.04 -0.76
N ILE A 24 4.59 -0.18 -1.76
CA ILE A 24 3.70 -0.47 -2.90
C ILE A 24 4.53 -1.04 -4.05
N HIS A 25 4.08 -2.12 -4.65
CA HIS A 25 4.66 -2.68 -5.86
C HIS A 25 4.33 -1.78 -7.07
N ASN A 26 5.34 -1.42 -7.85
CA ASN A 26 5.13 -0.70 -9.11
C ASN A 26 4.87 -1.70 -10.24
N GLU A 27 3.63 -1.81 -10.71
CA GLU A 27 3.26 -2.70 -11.83
C GLU A 27 3.72 -2.17 -13.19
N SER A 28 3.69 -0.84 -13.39
CA SER A 28 3.96 -0.19 -14.67
C SER A 28 5.46 0.08 -14.93
N ARG A 29 6.35 -0.79 -14.45
CA ARG A 29 7.80 -0.53 -14.54
C ARG A 29 8.30 -0.51 -15.97
N LYS A 30 8.98 0.58 -16.32
CA LYS A 30 9.92 0.61 -17.45
C LYS A 30 11.30 0.11 -16.98
N LYS A 31 12.18 -0.30 -17.91
CA LYS A 31 13.55 -0.74 -17.59
C LYS A 31 14.24 0.27 -16.66
N PHE A 32 14.96 -0.24 -15.65
CA PHE A 32 15.67 0.52 -14.59
C PHE A 32 14.80 1.24 -13.54
N GLN A 33 13.51 0.94 -13.43
CA GLN A 33 12.69 1.44 -12.32
C GLN A 33 12.66 0.46 -11.14
N LEU A 34 12.55 1.00 -9.92
CA LEU A 34 12.48 0.21 -8.70
C LEU A 34 11.20 -0.64 -8.65
N ARG A 35 11.40 -1.96 -8.52
CA ARG A 35 10.85 -2.76 -7.41
C ARG A 35 9.57 -2.24 -6.73
N TRP A 36 9.87 -1.63 -5.61
CA TRP A 36 8.98 -1.18 -4.60
C TRP A 36 9.07 0.34 -4.58
N LEU A 37 7.93 0.98 -4.47
CA LEU A 37 7.84 2.41 -4.28
C LEU A 37 8.21 2.75 -2.82
N ARG A 38 8.24 4.05 -2.53
CA ARG A 38 8.46 4.62 -1.19
C ARG A 38 7.60 3.95 -0.10
N PRO A 39 8.03 4.04 1.18
CA PRO A 39 7.21 3.63 2.30
C PRO A 39 5.96 4.48 2.42
N TYR A 40 4.86 3.81 2.74
CA TYR A 40 3.57 4.41 3.06
C TYR A 40 3.08 3.84 4.38
N LYS A 41 2.24 4.60 5.06
CA LYS A 41 1.57 4.22 6.28
C LYS A 41 0.13 3.84 5.98
N ILE A 42 -0.38 2.78 6.58
CA ILE A 42 -1.80 2.44 6.43
C ILE A 42 -2.62 3.34 7.33
N MET A 43 -3.55 4.08 6.74
CA MET A 43 -4.54 4.84 7.52
C MET A 43 -5.72 3.97 7.90
N LYS A 44 -6.35 3.34 6.91
CA LYS A 44 -7.56 2.54 7.15
C LYS A 44 -7.68 1.38 6.19
N PHE A 45 -8.36 0.35 6.68
CA PHE A 45 -8.84 -0.75 5.89
C PHE A 45 -10.19 -0.41 5.26
N CYS A 46 -10.33 -0.72 3.98
CA CYS A 46 -11.55 -0.59 3.20
C CYS A 46 -12.09 -1.98 2.82
N LEU A 47 -13.34 -2.05 2.36
CA LEU A 47 -13.92 -3.31 1.90
C LEU A 47 -13.08 -3.94 0.76
N LEU A 48 -13.21 -5.25 0.59
CA LEU A 48 -12.57 -6.01 -0.50
C LEU A 48 -11.03 -6.04 -0.46
N GLY A 49 -10.42 -5.99 0.74
CA GLY A 49 -8.96 -6.14 0.85
C GLY A 49 -8.20 -4.93 0.32
N THR A 50 -8.83 -3.76 0.30
CA THR A 50 -8.21 -2.51 -0.12
C THR A 50 -7.82 -1.67 1.10
N TYR A 51 -6.74 -0.89 0.94
CA TYR A 51 -6.20 -0.06 2.00
C TYR A 51 -6.05 1.38 1.52
N GLN A 52 -6.33 2.31 2.42
CA GLN A 52 -5.97 3.71 2.27
C GLN A 52 -4.60 3.96 2.85
N LEU A 53 -3.78 4.62 2.06
CA LEU A 53 -2.37 4.81 2.35
C LEU A 53 -2.04 6.28 2.44
N GLU A 54 -1.22 6.63 3.42
CA GLU A 54 -0.67 7.95 3.63
C GLU A 54 0.84 7.92 3.40
N ASP A 55 1.35 8.98 2.79
CA ASP A 55 2.78 9.17 2.58
C ASP A 55 3.46 9.65 3.88
N VAL A 56 4.77 9.43 4.02
CA VAL A 56 5.61 9.85 5.16
C VAL A 56 5.45 11.32 5.59
N LYS A 57 5.00 12.17 4.67
CA LYS A 57 4.86 13.62 4.86
C LYS A 57 3.41 14.07 5.06
N ASP A 58 2.48 13.14 5.26
CA ASP A 58 1.04 13.40 5.45
C ASP A 58 0.38 14.20 4.30
N GLN A 59 0.98 14.12 3.10
CA GLN A 59 0.64 14.99 1.96
C GLN A 59 -0.14 14.27 0.85
N LEU A 60 -0.16 12.94 0.86
CA LEU A 60 -0.66 12.15 -0.25
C LEU A 60 -1.44 10.95 0.26
N ASN A 61 -2.76 11.00 0.05
CA ASN A 61 -3.65 9.89 0.26
C ASN A 61 -3.77 9.12 -1.05
N LEU A 62 -3.24 7.89 -1.07
CA LEU A 62 -3.57 6.94 -2.13
C LEU A 62 -4.88 6.24 -1.74
N ASP A 63 -5.91 6.52 -2.54
CA ASP A 63 -7.28 6.39 -2.07
C ASP A 63 -7.75 4.95 -1.87
N LEU A 64 -7.32 4.01 -2.72
CA LEU A 64 -7.60 2.57 -2.56
C LEU A 64 -6.52 1.75 -3.26
N VAL A 65 -5.74 0.99 -2.48
CA VAL A 65 -4.72 0.07 -3.01
C VAL A 65 -5.01 -1.36 -2.54
N HIS A 66 -5.05 -2.29 -3.47
CA HIS A 66 -5.28 -3.72 -3.17
C HIS A 66 -4.11 -4.34 -2.40
N ARG A 67 -4.42 -5.23 -1.46
CA ARG A 67 -3.45 -5.96 -0.63
C ARG A 67 -2.30 -6.59 -1.41
N ASP A 68 -2.57 -7.17 -2.58
CA ASP A 68 -1.56 -7.89 -3.37
C ASP A 68 -0.44 -6.99 -3.89
N MET A 69 -0.68 -5.68 -3.96
CA MET A 69 0.34 -4.70 -4.31
C MET A 69 1.15 -4.24 -3.09
N LEU A 70 0.77 -4.63 -1.87
CA LEU A 70 1.36 -4.16 -0.63
C LEU A 70 2.35 -5.19 -0.08
N LYS A 71 3.47 -4.70 0.43
CA LYS A 71 4.42 -5.51 1.19
C LYS A 71 4.77 -4.81 2.49
N ARG A 72 4.68 -5.54 3.61
CA ARG A 72 5.08 -5.02 4.92
C ARG A 72 6.54 -4.61 4.91
N ALA A 73 6.82 -3.46 5.52
CA ALA A 73 8.16 -2.92 5.65
C ALA A 73 8.47 -2.71 7.13
N TYR A 74 9.61 -3.28 7.54
CA TYR A 74 10.12 -3.12 8.89
C TYR A 74 11.11 -1.96 8.89
N PHE A 75 10.85 -0.98 9.74
CA PHE A 75 11.74 0.14 9.96
C PHE A 75 12.01 0.26 11.46
N ASP A 76 13.28 0.35 11.83
CA ASP A 76 13.69 0.59 13.22
C ASP A 76 13.41 2.05 13.65
N TYR A 77 13.30 2.95 12.66
CA TYR A 77 13.07 4.38 12.85
C TYR A 77 12.00 4.87 11.87
N MET A 78 11.24 5.91 12.24
CA MET A 78 10.27 6.51 11.33
C MET A 78 10.96 7.00 10.06
N PRO A 79 10.63 6.45 8.87
CA PRO A 79 11.31 6.84 7.64
C PRO A 79 10.99 8.30 7.35
N THR A 80 12.00 9.18 7.35
CA THR A 80 11.81 10.63 7.11
C THR A 80 11.97 11.00 5.62
N GLN A 81 12.61 10.12 4.84
CA GLN A 81 13.07 10.41 3.49
C GLN A 81 12.41 9.51 2.44
N GLN A 82 11.88 10.16 1.40
CA GLN A 82 11.31 9.49 0.22
C GLN A 82 12.40 9.33 -0.84
N TRP A 83 12.72 8.09 -1.22
CA TRP A 83 13.71 7.83 -2.27
C TRP A 83 13.18 8.08 -3.69
N TYR A 84 11.86 8.09 -3.89
CA TYR A 84 11.25 8.21 -5.21
C TYR A 84 10.00 9.09 -5.18
N LYS A 85 9.92 10.06 -6.11
CA LYS A 85 8.72 10.84 -6.39
C LYS A 85 8.28 10.53 -7.82
N PRO A 86 7.16 9.81 -8.05
CA PRO A 86 6.63 9.75 -9.41
C PRO A 86 6.28 11.17 -9.84
N SER A 87 6.73 11.58 -11.03
CA SER A 87 6.25 12.83 -11.61
C SER A 87 4.73 12.70 -11.76
N ARG A 88 3.97 13.56 -11.07
CA ARG A 88 2.51 13.60 -11.24
C ARG A 88 2.24 13.82 -12.72
N ARG A 89 1.72 12.80 -13.41
CA ARG A 89 1.20 12.97 -14.76
C ARG A 89 0.04 13.94 -14.63
N LYS A 90 0.21 15.17 -15.14
CA LYS A 90 -0.91 16.09 -15.32
C LYS A 90 -1.90 15.37 -16.23
N GLN A 91 -3.03 14.91 -15.68
CA GLN A 91 -4.18 14.58 -16.51
C GLN A 91 -4.56 15.89 -17.20
N LYS A 92 -4.52 15.85 -18.53
CA LYS A 92 -4.77 16.98 -19.42
C LYS A 92 -6.24 16.93 -19.83
#